data_AF-A0A849EHB6-F1
#
_entry.id   AF-A0A849EHB6-F1
#
_cell.length_a   1.000
_cell.length_b   1.000
_cell.length_c   1.000
_cell.angle_alpha   90.00
_cell.angle_beta   90.00
_cell.angle_gamma   90.00
#
_symmetry.space_group_name_H-M   'P 1'
#
loop_
_entity.id
_entity.type
_entity.pdbx_description
1 polymer ?
#
loop_
_entity_poly.entity_id
_entity_poly.type
_entity_poly.pdbx_seq_one_letter_code
_entity_poly.pdbx_strand_id
1 'polypeptide(L)'
;MKKIPKKNSFKTPSGYFQGLTERIQERMQEEDAQKFPGKEGFAVPDTYFDNLDKEILASTTQKETPVIQLRPYKKYFYAAAAIAAIFVLVIALPWNRSQTITFDDLAEVDITSYFESQEMELSSYEIAEVIPVNNLDINEFMETGMDDEEIMDYLEDSIDDLDELNIDLDEAYQ
;
A
#
# COMPACT_ATOMS: atom_id res chain seq x y z
N MET A 1 -16.91 -4.90 -27.26
CA MET A 1 -16.60 -5.24 -28.67
C MET A 1 -15.30 -4.54 -29.07
N LYS A 2 -14.26 -5.30 -29.45
CA LYS A 2 -12.92 -4.77 -29.77
C LYS A 2 -12.98 -4.05 -31.13
N LYS A 3 -12.62 -2.76 -31.18
CA LYS A 3 -12.67 -1.97 -32.43
C LYS A 3 -11.64 -2.52 -33.42
N ILE A 4 -12.09 -2.96 -34.60
CA ILE A 4 -11.21 -3.39 -35.69
C ILE A 4 -10.46 -2.14 -36.19
N PRO A 5 -9.12 -2.15 -36.25
CA PRO A 5 -8.36 -0.98 -36.72
C PRO A 5 -8.74 -0.68 -38.18
N LYS A 6 -9.11 0.58 -38.47
CA LYS A 6 -9.47 1.06 -39.81
C LYS A 6 -8.32 1.03 -40.84
N LYS A 7 -7.10 0.68 -40.40
CA LYS A 7 -5.90 0.65 -41.22
C LYS A 7 -5.58 -0.80 -41.57
N ASN A 8 -5.75 -1.16 -42.84
CA ASN A 8 -5.39 -2.49 -43.34
C ASN A 8 -3.88 -2.73 -43.09
N SER A 9 -3.57 -3.65 -42.17
CA SER A 9 -2.19 -4.05 -41.82
C SER A 9 -1.60 -5.06 -42.80
N PHE A 10 -2.39 -5.56 -43.75
CA PHE A 10 -1.91 -6.45 -44.80
C PHE A 10 -1.42 -5.60 -45.98
N LYS A 11 -0.10 -5.55 -46.15
CA LYS A 11 0.55 -4.97 -47.32
C LYS A 11 1.21 -6.09 -48.11
N THR A 12 0.94 -6.16 -49.40
CA THR A 12 1.67 -7.05 -50.31
C THR A 12 3.04 -6.45 -50.63
N PRO A 13 4.08 -7.27 -50.87
CA PRO A 13 5.36 -6.80 -51.36
C PRO A 13 5.23 -5.98 -52.66
N SER A 14 6.16 -5.05 -52.88
CA SER A 14 6.25 -4.31 -54.14
C SER A 14 6.41 -5.30 -55.31
N GLY A 15 5.62 -5.14 -56.37
CA GLY A 15 5.66 -6.01 -57.55
C GLY A 15 5.01 -7.39 -57.38
N TYR A 16 4.34 -7.69 -56.26
CA TYR A 16 3.69 -9.00 -56.02
C TYR A 16 2.76 -9.43 -57.17
N PHE A 17 1.97 -8.49 -57.70
CA PHE A 17 1.02 -8.75 -58.78
C PHE A 17 1.63 -8.63 -60.19
N GLN A 18 2.87 -8.19 -60.31
CA GLN A 18 3.52 -8.00 -61.60
C GLN A 18 3.78 -9.36 -62.27
N GLY A 19 3.17 -9.61 -63.42
CA GLY A 19 3.24 -10.91 -64.10
C GLY A 19 2.62 -12.06 -63.31
N LEU A 20 1.68 -11.80 -62.41
CA LEU A 20 0.91 -12.85 -61.73
C LEU A 20 0.06 -13.62 -62.75
N THR A 21 -0.61 -12.91 -63.66
CA THR A 21 -1.45 -13.51 -64.70
C THR A 21 -0.64 -14.43 -65.61
N GLU A 22 0.51 -13.96 -66.11
CA GLU A 22 1.41 -14.76 -66.94
C GLU A 22 1.88 -16.02 -66.20
N ARG A 23 2.29 -15.88 -64.92
CA ARG A 23 2.72 -17.02 -64.10
C ARG A 23 1.60 -18.03 -63.83
N ILE A 24 0.36 -17.58 -63.64
CA ILE A 24 -0.80 -18.47 -63.50
C ILE A 24 -1.07 -19.19 -64.82
N GLN A 25 -1.05 -18.45 -65.92
CA GLN A 25 -1.35 -18.99 -67.25
C GLN A 25 -0.25 -19.95 -67.74
N GLU A 26 1.01 -19.69 -67.40
CA GLU A 26 2.15 -20.59 -67.61
C GLU A 26 1.96 -21.89 -66.83
N ARG A 27 1.63 -21.82 -65.54
CA ARG A 27 1.33 -23.01 -64.72
C ARG A 27 0.10 -23.80 -65.18
N MET A 28 -0.88 -23.16 -65.82
CA MET A 28 -2.05 -23.83 -66.39
C MET A 28 -1.74 -24.52 -67.72
N GLN A 29 -0.80 -23.97 -68.50
CA GLN A 29 -0.36 -24.52 -69.78
C GLN A 29 0.72 -25.61 -69.63
N GLU A 30 1.41 -25.65 -68.48
CA GLU A 30 2.20 -26.81 -68.07
C GLU A 30 1.29 -28.03 -67.84
N GLU A 31 0.95 -28.76 -68.92
CA GLU A 31 0.22 -30.03 -68.92
C GLU A 31 1.03 -31.21 -68.33
N ASP A 32 1.87 -30.97 -67.32
CA ASP A 32 2.44 -32.07 -66.56
C ASP A 32 1.35 -32.65 -65.65
N ALA A 33 0.60 -33.62 -66.17
CA ALA A 33 -0.34 -34.46 -65.43
C ALA A 33 0.27 -35.17 -64.20
N GLN A 34 1.58 -35.03 -63.95
CA GLN A 34 2.28 -35.46 -62.74
C GLN A 34 2.27 -34.41 -61.61
N LYS A 35 2.12 -33.11 -61.90
CA LYS A 35 2.13 -32.05 -60.86
C LYS A 35 0.78 -31.87 -60.17
N PHE A 36 -0.31 -32.22 -60.85
CA PHE A 36 -1.63 -32.30 -60.24
C PHE A 36 -1.86 -33.74 -59.79
N PRO A 37 -2.10 -34.00 -58.49
CA PRO A 37 -2.46 -35.34 -58.07
C PRO A 37 -3.73 -35.75 -58.81
N GLY A 38 -3.67 -36.78 -59.65
CA GLY A 38 -4.82 -37.33 -60.37
C GLY A 38 -5.88 -37.97 -59.46
N LYS A 39 -5.70 -37.84 -58.14
CA LYS A 39 -6.69 -38.14 -57.12
C LYS A 39 -7.29 -36.81 -56.71
N GLU A 40 -8.61 -36.70 -56.84
CA GLU A 40 -9.41 -35.55 -56.40
C GLU A 40 -8.86 -35.04 -55.06
N GLY A 41 -8.13 -33.91 -55.08
CA GLY A 41 -7.37 -33.41 -53.92
C GLY A 41 -8.24 -32.96 -52.74
N PHE A 42 -9.55 -33.13 -52.87
CA PHE A 42 -10.57 -32.78 -51.89
C PHE A 42 -11.43 -34.01 -51.54
N ALA A 43 -10.82 -35.19 -51.44
CA ALA A 43 -11.47 -36.32 -50.82
C ALA A 43 -11.66 -36.03 -49.33
N VAL A 44 -12.91 -36.03 -48.88
CA VAL A 44 -13.21 -35.99 -47.45
C VAL A 44 -12.83 -37.33 -46.82
N PRO A 45 -12.40 -37.35 -45.54
CA PRO A 45 -12.17 -38.60 -44.83
C PRO A 45 -13.42 -39.48 -44.83
N ASP A 46 -13.22 -40.80 -44.89
CA ASP A 46 -14.29 -41.76 -44.70
C ASP A 46 -15.02 -41.44 -43.39
N THR A 47 -16.36 -41.43 -43.41
CA THR A 47 -17.24 -41.14 -42.27
C THR A 47 -17.26 -39.69 -41.75
N TYR A 48 -16.68 -38.71 -42.46
CA TYR A 48 -16.76 -37.29 -42.06
C TYR A 48 -18.21 -36.84 -41.85
N PHE A 49 -19.08 -37.04 -42.84
CA PHE A 49 -20.48 -36.65 -42.75
C PHE A 49 -21.29 -37.51 -41.78
N ASP A 50 -20.91 -38.78 -41.58
CA ASP A 50 -21.61 -39.69 -40.64
C ASP A 50 -21.41 -39.30 -39.16
N ASN A 51 -20.29 -38.63 -38.86
CA ASN A 51 -19.94 -38.20 -37.51
C ASN A 51 -20.17 -36.70 -37.26
N LEU A 52 -20.28 -35.90 -38.32
CA LEU A 52 -20.47 -34.45 -38.25
C LEU A 52 -21.65 -34.07 -37.34
N ASP A 53 -22.81 -34.71 -37.52
CA ASP A 53 -24.01 -34.42 -36.72
C ASP A 53 -23.77 -34.70 -35.23
N LYS A 54 -23.10 -35.80 -34.90
CA LYS A 54 -22.78 -36.18 -33.52
C LYS A 54 -21.80 -35.21 -32.88
N GLU A 55 -20.82 -34.76 -33.64
CA GLU A 55 -19.78 -33.82 -33.17
C GLU A 55 -20.35 -32.42 -32.95
N ILE A 56 -21.22 -31.96 -33.86
CA ILE A 56 -21.98 -30.71 -33.70
C ILE A 56 -22.87 -30.79 -32.46
N LEU A 57 -23.65 -31.86 -32.30
CA LEU A 57 -24.54 -32.04 -31.15
C LEU A 57 -23.75 -32.13 -29.83
N ALA A 58 -22.63 -32.84 -29.80
CA ALA A 58 -21.76 -32.91 -28.62
C ALA A 58 -21.15 -31.54 -28.25
N SER A 59 -20.87 -30.70 -29.24
CA SER A 59 -20.27 -29.37 -29.05
C SER A 59 -21.30 -28.27 -28.74
N THR A 60 -22.56 -28.45 -29.14
CA THR A 60 -23.62 -27.43 -28.99
C THR A 60 -24.61 -27.76 -27.89
N THR A 61 -24.80 -29.03 -27.56
CA THR A 61 -25.59 -29.45 -26.41
C THR A 61 -24.75 -29.19 -25.16
N GLN A 62 -24.93 -27.99 -24.58
CA GLN A 62 -24.35 -27.67 -23.29
C GLN A 62 -24.78 -28.73 -22.28
N LYS A 63 -23.81 -29.49 -21.77
CA LYS A 63 -24.00 -30.30 -20.57
C LYS A 63 -24.56 -29.36 -19.51
N GLU A 64 -25.77 -29.62 -19.04
CA GLU A 64 -26.42 -28.83 -18.00
C GLU A 64 -25.54 -28.84 -16.76
N THR A 65 -24.67 -27.83 -16.66
CA THR A 65 -23.96 -27.57 -15.41
C THR A 65 -25.02 -27.04 -14.47
N PRO A 66 -25.13 -27.57 -13.24
CA PRO A 66 -26.09 -27.04 -12.28
C PRO A 66 -25.70 -25.59 -12.01
N VAL A 67 -26.45 -24.65 -12.59
CA VAL A 67 -26.25 -23.22 -12.37
C VAL A 67 -26.76 -22.94 -10.96
N ILE A 68 -25.87 -22.98 -9.98
CA ILE A 68 -26.19 -22.60 -8.60
C ILE A 68 -26.37 -21.08 -8.59
N GLN A 69 -27.62 -20.64 -8.51
CA GLN A 69 -27.96 -19.23 -8.41
C GLN A 69 -27.57 -18.73 -7.00
N LEU A 70 -26.58 -17.84 -6.92
CA LEU A 70 -26.19 -17.20 -5.66
C LEU A 70 -27.27 -16.20 -5.25
N ARG A 71 -28.09 -16.57 -4.25
CA ARG A 71 -29.06 -15.65 -3.63
C ARG A 71 -28.31 -14.69 -2.70
N PRO A 72 -28.42 -13.37 -2.87
CA PRO A 72 -27.76 -12.43 -1.96
C PRO A 72 -28.48 -12.45 -0.62
N TYR A 73 -27.79 -12.91 0.43
CA TYR A 73 -28.28 -12.95 1.81
C TYR A 73 -28.28 -11.55 2.46
N LYS A 74 -28.95 -10.58 1.81
CA LYS A 74 -29.00 -9.17 2.25
C LYS A 74 -29.55 -8.99 3.67
N LYS A 75 -30.35 -9.95 4.16
CA LYS A 75 -30.93 -9.92 5.52
C LYS A 75 -29.87 -9.90 6.62
N TYR A 76 -28.75 -10.59 6.41
CA TYR A 76 -27.67 -10.66 7.40
C TYR A 76 -26.57 -9.62 7.16
N PHE A 77 -26.65 -8.85 6.06
CA PHE A 77 -25.63 -7.84 5.75
C PHE A 77 -25.60 -6.74 6.81
N TYR A 78 -26.77 -6.21 7.21
CA TYR A 78 -26.86 -5.23 8.28
C TYR A 78 -26.43 -5.79 9.65
N ALA A 79 -26.78 -7.06 9.93
CA ALA A 79 -26.37 -7.73 11.16
C ALA A 79 -24.85 -7.93 11.22
N ALA A 80 -24.23 -8.37 10.12
CA ALA A 80 -22.79 -8.53 10.00
C ALA A 80 -22.05 -7.19 10.08
N ALA A 81 -22.59 -6.13 9.46
CA ALA A 81 -22.04 -4.79 9.55
C ALA A 81 -22.11 -4.23 10.99
N ALA A 82 -23.21 -4.47 11.71
CA ALA A 82 -23.32 -4.08 13.12
C ALA A 82 -22.31 -4.81 14.01
N ILE A 83 -22.11 -6.13 13.80
CA ILE A 83 -21.10 -6.91 14.53
C ILE A 83 -19.70 -6.37 14.22
N ALA A 84 -19.38 -6.12 12.94
CA ALA A 84 -18.09 -5.55 12.55
C ALA A 84 -17.85 -4.15 13.15
N ALA A 85 -18.87 -3.30 13.18
CA ALA A 85 -18.77 -1.97 13.81
C ALA A 85 -18.52 -2.07 15.32
N ILE A 86 -19.16 -3.02 16.00
CA ILE A 86 -18.89 -3.31 17.42
C ILE A 86 -17.44 -3.76 17.60
N PHE A 87 -16.93 -4.66 16.75
CA PHE A 87 -15.51 -5.09 16.79
C PHE A 87 -14.53 -3.93 16.59
N VAL A 88 -14.82 -3.02 15.66
CA VAL A 88 -14.00 -1.82 15.45
C VAL A 88 -14.03 -0.93 16.68
N LEU A 89 -15.20 -0.70 17.28
CA LEU A 89 -15.36 0.12 18.49
C LEU A 89 -14.60 -0.50 19.67
N VAL A 90 -14.77 -1.80 19.88
CA VAL A 90 -14.01 -2.64 20.82
C VAL A 90 -12.52 -2.39 20.60
N ILE A 91 -11.96 -2.67 19.42
CA ILE A 91 -10.51 -2.53 19.16
C ILE A 91 -10.01 -1.09 19.31
N ALA A 92 -10.83 -0.10 18.98
CA ALA A 92 -10.48 1.32 19.10
C ALA A 92 -10.42 1.82 20.55
N LEU A 93 -11.05 1.11 21.50
CA LEU A 93 -11.01 1.49 22.91
C LEU A 93 -9.65 1.09 23.52
N PRO A 94 -8.98 2.00 24.25
CA PRO A 94 -7.72 1.70 24.93
C PRO A 94 -7.96 0.82 26.17
N TRP A 95 -8.03 -0.51 25.98
CA TRP A 95 -8.44 -1.46 27.02
C TRP A 95 -7.55 -1.55 28.25
N ASN A 96 -6.29 -1.13 28.14
CA ASN A 96 -5.32 -1.25 29.22
C ASN A 96 -4.17 -0.24 29.06
N ARG A 97 -4.51 1.05 28.96
CA ARG A 97 -3.52 2.13 29.09
C ARG A 97 -3.49 2.56 30.56
N SER A 98 -2.89 1.75 31.43
CA SER A 98 -2.40 2.27 32.70
C SER A 98 -1.10 3.03 32.43
N GLN A 99 -1.22 4.28 31.95
CA GLN A 99 -0.11 5.21 32.02
C GLN A 99 0.02 5.60 33.49
N THR A 100 0.94 4.96 34.19
CA THR A 100 1.37 5.45 35.49
C THR A 100 2.18 6.70 35.21
N ILE A 101 1.61 7.88 35.50
CA ILE A 101 2.35 9.14 35.44
C ILE A 101 3.46 9.03 36.49
N THR A 102 4.70 9.06 36.03
CA THR A 102 5.89 9.05 36.88
C THR A 102 6.43 10.46 37.03
N PHE A 103 7.29 10.68 38.02
CA PHE A 103 7.97 11.97 38.18
C PHE A 103 8.86 12.31 36.96
N ASP A 104 9.39 11.30 36.26
CA ASP A 104 10.15 11.49 35.02
C ASP A 104 9.29 12.13 33.92
N ASP A 105 8.02 11.72 33.80
CA ASP A 105 7.09 12.29 32.81
C ASP A 105 6.77 13.76 33.13
N LEU A 106 6.72 14.14 34.42
CA LEU A 106 6.47 15.52 34.84
C LEU A 106 7.71 16.40 34.60
N ALA A 107 8.90 15.92 34.96
CA ALA A 107 10.14 16.64 34.75
C ALA A 107 10.38 16.94 33.25
N GLU A 108 10.06 16.01 32.36
CA GLU A 108 10.16 16.22 30.91
C GLU A 108 9.22 17.35 30.42
N VAL A 109 7.97 17.35 30.89
CA VAL A 109 6.96 18.35 30.53
C VAL A 109 7.34 19.73 31.05
N ASP A 110 7.81 19.82 32.30
CA ASP A 110 8.21 21.09 32.91
C ASP A 110 9.41 21.71 32.16
N ILE A 111 10.43 20.92 31.85
CA ILE A 111 11.60 21.37 31.08
C ILE A 111 11.17 21.87 29.70
N THR A 112 10.35 21.10 29.00
CA THR A 112 9.87 21.47 27.65
C THR A 112 9.03 22.74 27.70
N SER A 113 8.11 22.85 28.66
CA SER A 113 7.27 24.03 28.86
C SER A 113 8.10 25.27 29.18
N TYR A 114 9.17 25.14 29.98
CA TYR A 114 10.08 26.24 30.28
C TYR A 114 10.73 26.78 29.00
N PHE A 115 11.27 25.90 28.15
CA PHE A 115 11.92 26.29 26.89
C PHE A 115 10.95 26.89 25.88
N GLU A 116 9.70 26.42 25.81
CA GLU A 116 8.68 27.01 24.95
C GLU A 116 8.13 28.35 25.47
N SER A 117 8.08 28.52 26.80
CA SER A 117 7.57 29.75 27.42
C SER A 117 8.58 30.90 27.36
N GLN A 118 9.86 30.57 27.49
CA GLN A 118 10.93 31.48 27.15
C GLN A 118 10.94 31.63 25.64
N GLU A 119 11.10 32.84 25.12
CA GLU A 119 11.03 33.19 23.68
C GLU A 119 12.19 32.60 22.85
N MET A 120 12.78 31.49 23.29
CA MET A 120 13.73 30.69 22.57
C MET A 120 12.96 29.86 21.53
N GLU A 121 12.95 30.32 20.28
CA GLU A 121 12.31 29.63 19.14
C GLU A 121 13.00 28.30 18.75
N LEU A 122 13.68 27.62 19.68
CA LEU A 122 14.41 26.39 19.44
C LEU A 122 13.65 25.20 20.02
N SER A 123 13.33 24.22 19.18
CA SER A 123 12.82 22.93 19.62
C SER A 123 13.90 22.09 20.30
N SER A 124 13.50 21.12 21.12
CA SER A 124 14.42 20.16 21.76
C SER A 124 15.34 19.44 20.77
N TYR A 125 14.87 19.22 19.54
CA TYR A 125 15.65 18.63 18.46
C TYR A 125 16.72 19.60 17.91
N GLU A 126 16.40 20.88 17.76
CA GLU A 126 17.36 21.91 17.34
C GLU A 126 18.41 22.17 18.43
N ILE A 127 18.01 22.14 19.70
CA ILE A 127 18.94 22.23 20.84
C ILE A 127 19.94 21.07 20.82
N ALA A 128 19.47 19.84 20.57
CA ALA A 128 20.33 18.66 20.48
C ALA A 128 21.32 18.70 19.30
N GLU A 129 21.00 19.44 18.23
CA GLU A 129 21.89 19.66 17.09
C GLU A 129 22.96 20.72 17.38
N VAL A 130 22.61 21.77 18.13
CA VAL A 130 23.50 22.89 18.45
C VAL A 130 24.44 22.57 19.62
N ILE A 131 24.01 21.73 20.57
CA ILE A 131 24.84 21.34 21.72
C ILE A 131 25.91 20.33 21.27
N PRO A 132 27.22 20.65 21.38
CA PRO A 132 28.29 19.74 20.99
C PRO A 132 28.49 18.67 22.07
N VAL A 133 27.61 17.67 22.12
CA VAL A 133 27.58 16.62 23.16
C VAL A 133 28.93 15.90 23.31
N ASN A 134 29.71 15.83 22.25
CA ASN A 134 31.02 15.14 22.23
C ASN A 134 32.14 15.91 22.94
N ASN A 135 31.98 17.22 23.16
CA ASN A 135 32.97 18.11 23.77
C ASN A 135 32.44 18.80 25.03
N LEU A 136 31.31 18.34 25.59
CA LEU A 136 30.81 18.84 26.87
C LEU A 136 31.69 18.28 27.99
N ASP A 137 32.69 19.06 28.42
CA ASP A 137 33.36 18.80 29.70
C ASP A 137 32.50 19.39 30.81
N ILE A 138 31.61 18.56 31.35
CA ILE A 138 30.70 18.92 32.46
C ILE A 138 31.50 19.41 33.67
N ASN A 139 32.78 19.00 33.78
CA ASN A 139 33.63 19.46 34.87
C ASN A 139 34.00 20.93 34.73
N GLU A 140 34.16 21.50 33.53
CA GLU A 140 34.51 22.92 33.35
C GLU A 140 33.38 23.85 33.83
N PHE A 141 32.13 23.45 33.61
CA PHE A 141 30.93 24.14 34.12
C PHE A 141 30.80 24.04 35.65
N MET A 142 31.19 22.90 36.23
CA MET A 142 31.14 22.67 37.68
C MET A 142 32.36 23.25 38.42
N GLU A 143 33.49 23.42 37.73
CA GLU A 143 34.78 23.90 38.27
C GLU A 143 34.87 25.43 38.26
N THR A 144 34.13 26.12 37.37
CA THR A 144 33.68 27.49 37.61
C THR A 144 32.60 27.47 38.67
N GLY A 145 32.97 27.14 39.91
CA GLY A 145 32.04 27.04 41.03
C GLY A 145 31.19 28.29 41.09
N MET A 146 29.88 28.11 40.90
CA MET A 146 28.91 29.12 41.28
C MET A 146 29.16 29.44 42.75
N ASP A 147 29.27 30.71 43.09
CA ASP A 147 29.56 31.11 44.46
C ASP A 147 28.41 30.69 45.36
N ASP A 148 28.72 30.11 46.53
CA ASP A 148 27.70 29.60 47.45
C ASP A 148 26.76 30.74 47.90
N GLU A 149 27.27 31.98 47.96
CA GLU A 149 26.47 33.18 48.24
C GLU A 149 25.46 33.47 47.12
N GLU A 150 25.85 33.33 45.85
CA GLU A 150 24.97 33.56 44.70
C GLU A 150 23.87 32.49 44.60
N ILE A 151 24.20 31.24 44.94
CA ILE A 151 23.22 30.16 45.06
C ILE A 151 22.24 30.45 46.21
N MET A 152 22.75 30.92 47.36
CA MET A 152 21.91 31.22 48.51
C MET A 152 20.94 32.37 48.23
N ASP A 153 21.42 33.46 47.62
CA ASP A 153 20.60 34.62 47.25
C ASP A 153 19.48 34.22 46.27
N TYR A 154 19.79 33.40 45.26
CA TYR A 154 18.81 32.93 44.28
C TYR A 154 17.74 32.03 44.92
N LEU A 155 18.14 31.14 45.82
CA LEU A 155 17.21 30.27 46.54
C LEU A 155 16.32 31.07 47.50
N GLU A 156 16.85 32.11 48.15
CA GLU A 156 16.07 32.99 49.02
C GLU A 156 15.03 33.79 48.23
N ASP A 157 15.39 34.33 47.06
CA ASP A 157 14.45 35.05 46.18
C ASP A 157 13.38 34.11 45.58
N SER A 158 13.73 32.84 45.34
CA SER A 158 12.81 31.84 44.79
C SER A 158 11.93 31.15 45.85
N ILE A 159 12.25 31.26 47.14
CA ILE A 159 11.47 30.62 48.22
C ILE A 159 10.05 31.19 48.28
N ASP A 160 9.87 32.49 48.03
CA ASP A 160 8.56 33.13 48.04
C ASP A 160 7.62 32.54 46.96
N ASP A 161 8.16 32.16 45.80
CA ASP A 161 7.41 31.49 44.72
C ASP A 161 7.09 30.02 45.05
N LEU A 162 7.94 29.35 45.85
CA LEU A 162 7.74 27.96 46.28
C LEU A 162 6.71 27.84 47.40
N ASP A 163 6.62 28.84 48.29
CA ASP A 163 5.60 28.91 49.34
C ASP A 163 4.17 29.00 48.75
N GLU A 164 4.01 29.59 47.56
CA GLU A 164 2.74 29.62 46.82
C GLU A 164 2.32 28.22 46.33
N LEU A 165 3.27 27.26 46.23
CA LEU A 165 3.04 25.91 45.75
C LEU A 165 2.57 24.91 46.85
N ASN A 166 2.43 25.35 48.11
CA ASN A 166 2.00 24.56 49.27
C ASN A 166 2.54 23.11 49.27
N ILE A 167 3.86 22.97 49.23
CA ILE A 167 4.53 21.68 49.43
C ILE A 167 4.55 21.42 50.94
N ASP A 168 3.55 20.69 51.45
CA ASP A 168 3.52 20.22 52.84
C ASP A 168 4.73 19.30 53.12
N LEU A 169 5.79 19.87 53.68
CA LEU A 169 7.04 19.21 54.06
C LEU A 169 7.00 18.54 55.44
N ASP A 170 5.81 18.35 56.02
CA ASP A 170 5.64 17.93 57.42
C ASP A 170 5.60 16.41 57.66
N GLU A 171 5.54 15.56 56.61
CA GLU A 171 5.40 14.09 56.81
C GLU A 171 6.71 13.28 56.77
N ALA A 172 7.89 13.89 56.68
CA ALA A 172 9.15 13.13 56.57
C ALA A 172 9.83 12.78 57.92
N TYR A 173 9.28 13.18 59.07
CA TYR A 173 9.80 12.78 60.38
C TYR A 173 8.71 12.32 61.34
N GLN A 174 8.25 11.07 61.18
CA GLN A 174 7.83 10.23 62.29
C GLN A 174 7.99 8.73 62.01
#